data_AF-A0A2M7TXF7-F1
#
_entry.id   AF-A0A2M7TXF7-F1
#
_cell.length_a   1.000
_cell.length_b   1.000
_cell.length_c   1.000
_cell.angle_alpha   90.00
_cell.angle_beta   90.00
_cell.angle_gamma   90.00
#
_symmetry.space_group_name_H-M   'P 1'
#
loop_
_entity.id
_entity.type
_entity.pdbx_description
1 polymer ?
#
loop_
_entity_poly.entity_id
_entity_poly.type
_entity_poly.pdbx_seq_one_letter_code
_entity_poly.pdbx_strand_id
1 'polypeptide(L)'
;GLIWLGLSWDGEPIFQSENRPAHVAAANHLLEEGKAYRCFCSKEILDAKREKAEQEGRAYRYDGTCRNLNAEEIESRILKGEASVVRFKTPTEGVTRFKDIVRKQVDVTNSEIDDFVILRSDGSPVYQLAVVVDDMA
;
A
#
# COMPACT_ATOMS: atom_id res chain seq x y z
N GLY A 1 18.88 22.68 -5.03
CA GLY A 1 17.70 23.53 -4.85
C GLY A 1 17.70 24.21 -3.48
N LEU A 2 17.62 23.44 -2.40
CA LEU A 2 17.52 23.96 -1.02
C LEU A 2 18.66 24.91 -0.62
N ILE A 3 19.92 24.53 -0.89
CA ILE A 3 21.10 25.38 -0.62
C ILE A 3 20.99 26.74 -1.31
N TRP A 4 20.52 26.77 -2.56
CA TRP A 4 20.34 28.01 -3.32
C TRP A 4 19.27 28.92 -2.71
N LEU A 5 18.26 28.34 -2.04
CA LEU A 5 17.23 29.08 -1.29
C LEU A 5 17.71 29.52 0.11
N GLY A 6 18.95 29.20 0.51
CA GLY A 6 19.45 29.45 1.86
C GLY A 6 18.83 28.52 2.92
N LEU A 7 18.24 27.40 2.50
CA LEU A 7 17.66 26.40 3.39
C LEU A 7 18.69 25.28 3.63
N SER A 8 19.29 25.28 4.81
CA SER A 8 20.07 24.15 5.33
C SER A 8 19.17 23.16 6.06
N TRP A 9 19.66 21.93 6.21
CA TRP A 9 19.06 20.90 7.05
C TRP A 9 20.11 20.39 8.03
N ASP A 10 19.64 19.83 9.14
CA ASP A 10 20.49 19.18 10.12
C ASP A 10 20.70 17.72 9.75
N GLY A 11 21.89 17.20 10.04
CA GLY A 11 22.26 15.81 9.76
C GLY A 11 22.54 15.52 8.29
N GLU A 12 22.76 14.24 8.00
CA GLU A 12 23.09 13.78 6.65
C GLU A 12 21.82 13.45 5.85
N PRO A 13 21.82 13.68 4.53
CA PRO A 13 20.75 13.21 3.66
C PRO A 13 20.61 11.68 3.76
N ILE A 14 19.40 11.23 4.07
CA ILE A 14 19.05 9.80 4.11
C ILE A 14 18.41 9.41 2.78
N PHE A 15 18.88 8.31 2.18
CA PHE A 15 18.31 7.78 0.94
C PHE A 15 17.40 6.60 1.22
N GLN A 16 16.11 6.72 0.87
CA GLN A 16 15.11 5.66 1.04
C GLN A 16 15.54 4.31 0.43
N SER A 17 16.34 4.33 -0.65
CA SER A 17 16.88 3.12 -1.26
C SER A 17 17.75 2.27 -0.34
N GLU A 18 18.40 2.89 0.64
CA GLU A 18 19.28 2.22 1.61
C GLU A 18 18.47 1.47 2.68
N ASN A 19 17.22 1.88 2.93
CA ASN A 19 16.37 1.27 3.97
C ASN A 19 15.37 0.23 3.43
N ARG A 20 15.52 -0.20 2.17
CA ARG A 20 14.65 -1.23 1.54
C ARG A 20 14.47 -2.50 2.38
N PRO A 21 15.51 -3.06 3.03
CA PRO A 21 15.34 -4.26 3.85
C PRO A 21 14.33 -4.07 4.98
N ALA A 22 14.33 -2.91 5.65
CA ALA A 22 13.38 -2.60 6.71
C ALA A 22 11.94 -2.48 6.17
N HIS A 23 11.76 -1.86 5.00
CA HIS A 23 10.45 -1.74 4.35
C HIS A 23 9.88 -3.12 4.00
N VAL A 24 10.70 -4.00 3.42
CA VAL A 24 10.30 -5.38 3.08
C VAL A 24 9.94 -6.17 4.35
N ALA A 25 10.74 -6.03 5.41
CA ALA A 25 10.46 -6.66 6.69
C ALA A 25 9.11 -6.20 7.28
N ALA A 26 8.80 -4.91 7.22
CA ALA A 26 7.52 -4.37 7.67
C ALA A 26 6.34 -4.92 6.85
N ALA A 27 6.47 -5.02 5.52
CA ALA A 27 5.43 -5.62 4.68
C ALA A 27 5.16 -7.09 5.03
N ASN A 28 6.22 -7.87 5.27
CA ASN A 28 6.11 -9.28 5.66
C ASN A 28 5.49 -9.43 7.05
N HIS A 29 5.86 -8.57 8.00
CA HIS A 29 5.24 -8.55 9.31
C HIS A 29 3.73 -8.29 9.24
N LEU A 30 3.30 -7.33 8.41
CA LEU A 30 1.86 -7.08 8.19
C LEU A 30 1.14 -8.26 7.53
N LEU A 31 1.82 -9.02 6.66
CA LEU A 31 1.27 -10.27 6.09
C LEU A 31 1.07 -11.33 7.19
N GLU A 32 2.04 -11.51 8.07
CA GLU A 32 1.98 -12.47 9.19
C GLU A 32 0.84 -12.13 10.16
N GLU A 33 0.62 -10.84 10.43
CA GLU A 33 -0.47 -10.38 11.29
C GLU A 33 -1.86 -10.38 10.59
N GLY A 34 -1.94 -10.74 9.31
CA GLY A 34 -3.18 -10.70 8.52
C GLY A 34 -3.70 -9.28 8.26
N LYS A 35 -2.86 -8.26 8.47
CA LYS A 35 -3.11 -6.84 8.17
C LYS A 35 -2.75 -6.47 6.72
N ALA A 36 -2.12 -7.39 6.01
CA ALA A 36 -1.89 -7.33 4.58
C ALA A 36 -2.22 -8.69 3.94
N TYR A 37 -2.36 -8.73 2.62
CA TYR A 37 -2.59 -9.96 1.88
C TYR A 37 -1.96 -9.92 0.48
N ARG A 38 -1.75 -11.10 -0.11
CA ARG A 38 -1.24 -11.24 -1.48
C ARG A 38 -2.37 -11.11 -2.50
N CYS A 39 -2.14 -10.28 -3.51
CA CYS A 39 -3.04 -10.11 -4.64
C CYS A 39 -2.35 -10.60 -5.92
N PHE A 40 -3.02 -11.53 -6.61
CA PHE A 40 -2.55 -12.16 -7.85
C PHE A 40 -3.30 -11.60 -9.08
N CYS A 41 -4.04 -10.50 -8.94
CA CYS A 41 -4.71 -9.88 -10.07
C CYS A 41 -3.66 -9.35 -11.06
N SER A 42 -3.75 -9.80 -12.31
CA SER A 42 -2.88 -9.28 -13.38
C SER A 42 -3.20 -7.82 -13.67
N LYS A 43 -2.24 -7.13 -14.30
CA LYS A 43 -2.42 -5.73 -14.70
C LYS A 43 -3.61 -5.58 -15.64
N GLU A 44 -3.77 -6.51 -16.59
CA GLU A 44 -4.84 -6.53 -17.59
C GLU A 44 -6.21 -6.63 -16.92
N ILE A 45 -6.35 -7.48 -15.89
CA ILE A 45 -7.59 -7.60 -15.12
C ILE A 45 -7.91 -6.29 -14.39
N LEU A 46 -6.90 -5.67 -13.77
CA LEU A 46 -7.09 -4.42 -13.03
C LEU A 46 -7.44 -3.25 -13.96
N ASP A 47 -6.80 -3.18 -15.13
CA ASP A 47 -7.04 -2.16 -16.14
C ASP A 47 -8.45 -2.30 -16.75
N ALA A 48 -8.89 -3.52 -17.07
CA ALA A 48 -10.26 -3.77 -17.53
C ALA A 48 -11.32 -3.36 -16.50
N LYS A 49 -11.07 -3.61 -15.21
CA LYS A 49 -11.97 -3.16 -14.14
C LYS A 49 -11.98 -1.63 -13.99
N ARG A 50 -10.84 -0.98 -14.22
CA ARG A 50 -10.73 0.49 -14.20
C ARG A 50 -11.52 1.10 -15.35
N GLU A 51 -11.35 0.58 -16.56
CA GLU A 51 -12.09 1.03 -17.75
C GLU A 51 -13.60 0.86 -17.56
N LYS A 52 -14.04 -0.29 -17.01
CA LYS A 52 -15.46 -0.50 -16.68
C LYS A 52 -15.99 0.54 -15.68
N ALA A 53 -15.22 0.86 -14.64
CA ALA A 53 -15.63 1.87 -13.67
C ALA A 53 -15.77 3.26 -14.31
N GLU A 54 -14.84 3.61 -15.20
CA GLU A 54 -14.87 4.86 -15.95
C GLU A 54 -16.09 4.94 -16.90
N GLN A 55 -16.38 3.86 -17.64
CA GLN A 55 -17.57 3.77 -18.50
C GLN A 55 -18.89 3.89 -17.70
N GLU A 56 -18.89 3.41 -16.46
CA GLU A 56 -20.00 3.53 -15.51
C GLU A 56 -20.04 4.89 -14.78
N GLY A 57 -19.10 5.79 -15.05
CA GLY A 57 -19.03 7.13 -14.44
C GLY A 57 -18.70 7.12 -12.94
N ARG A 58 -18.08 6.06 -12.43
CA ARG A 58 -17.72 5.91 -11.02
C ARG A 58 -16.20 5.82 -10.83
N ALA A 59 -15.73 6.25 -9.66
CA ALA A 59 -14.34 6.05 -9.29
C ALA A 59 -14.00 4.55 -9.21
N TYR A 60 -12.85 4.17 -9.79
CA TYR A 60 -12.33 2.82 -9.62
C TYR A 60 -11.83 2.64 -8.19
N ARG A 61 -12.28 1.56 -7.56
CA ARG A 61 -11.80 1.05 -6.28
C ARG A 61 -11.46 -0.41 -6.44
N TYR A 62 -10.40 -0.86 -5.78
CA TYR A 62 -10.08 -2.28 -5.79
C TYR A 62 -11.17 -3.04 -5.02
N ASP A 63 -11.73 -4.07 -5.65
CA ASP A 63 -12.93 -4.78 -5.19
C ASP A 63 -12.66 -5.88 -4.16
N GLY A 64 -11.41 -6.02 -3.71
CA GLY A 64 -11.06 -7.04 -2.73
C GLY A 64 -10.99 -8.46 -3.29
N THR A 65 -10.86 -8.65 -4.62
CA THR A 65 -10.86 -9.99 -5.28
C THR A 65 -9.99 -11.03 -4.54
N CYS A 66 -8.77 -10.66 -4.16
CA CYS A 66 -7.84 -11.56 -3.46
C CYS A 66 -7.82 -11.41 -1.92
N ARG A 67 -8.72 -10.62 -1.33
CA ARG A 67 -8.67 -10.21 0.09
C ARG A 67 -8.87 -11.36 1.07
N ASN A 68 -9.65 -12.36 0.65
CA ASN A 68 -10.06 -13.50 1.47
C ASN A 68 -9.62 -14.84 0.88
N LEU A 69 -8.57 -14.87 0.05
CA LEU A 69 -7.98 -16.13 -0.38
C LEU A 69 -7.49 -16.90 0.86
N ASN A 70 -7.74 -18.21 0.88
CA ASN A 70 -7.24 -19.06 1.95
C ASN A 70 -5.74 -19.36 1.76
N ALA A 71 -5.11 -19.89 2.81
CA ALA A 71 -3.67 -20.17 2.81
C ALA A 71 -3.27 -21.19 1.73
N GLU A 72 -4.08 -22.24 1.52
CA GLU A 72 -3.81 -23.28 0.52
C GLU A 72 -3.81 -22.73 -0.91
N GLU A 73 -4.76 -21.85 -1.23
CA GLU A 73 -4.84 -21.20 -2.54
C GLU A 73 -3.66 -20.25 -2.76
N ILE A 74 -3.31 -19.45 -1.74
CA ILE A 74 -2.14 -18.57 -1.79
C ILE A 74 -0.87 -19.38 -2.04
N GLU A 75 -0.65 -20.46 -1.27
CA GLU A 75 0.51 -21.34 -1.41
C GLU A 75 0.56 -21.99 -2.79
N SER A 76 -0.56 -22.53 -3.28
CA SER A 76 -0.65 -23.13 -4.61
C SER A 76 -0.24 -22.16 -5.72
N ARG A 77 -0.70 -20.90 -5.66
CA ARG A 77 -0.35 -19.87 -6.66
C ARG A 77 1.12 -19.46 -6.56
N ILE A 78 1.67 -19.36 -5.35
CA ILE A 78 3.10 -19.09 -5.14
C ILE A 78 3.95 -20.23 -5.73
N LEU A 79 3.58 -21.49 -5.47
CA LEU A 79 4.29 -22.66 -6.01
C LEU A 79 4.25 -22.76 -7.53
N LYS A 80 3.18 -22.22 -8.15
CA LYS A 80 3.07 -22.08 -9.61
C LYS A 80 3.90 -20.92 -10.18
N GLY A 81 4.54 -20.12 -9.33
CA GLY A 81 5.31 -18.94 -9.74
C GLY A 81 4.44 -17.76 -10.19
N GLU A 82 3.17 -17.70 -9.78
CA GLU A 82 2.31 -16.56 -10.10
C GLU A 82 2.82 -15.29 -9.42
N ALA A 83 3.01 -14.22 -10.20
CA ALA A 83 3.39 -12.93 -9.67
C ALA A 83 2.29 -12.39 -8.75
N SER A 84 2.69 -11.82 -7.59
CA SER A 84 1.77 -11.20 -6.65
C SER A 84 2.31 -9.89 -6.13
N VAL A 85 1.41 -8.98 -5.78
CA VAL A 85 1.70 -7.80 -4.97
C VAL A 85 1.18 -8.02 -3.55
N VAL A 86 1.71 -7.27 -2.59
CA VAL A 86 1.15 -7.21 -1.24
C VAL A 86 0.29 -5.97 -1.12
N ARG A 87 -0.96 -6.14 -0.69
CA ARG A 87 -1.90 -5.04 -0.41
C ARG A 87 -2.12 -4.89 1.09
N PHE A 88 -2.22 -3.66 1.56
CA PHE A 88 -2.68 -3.36 2.91
C PHE A 88 -4.17 -3.68 3.02
N LYS A 89 -4.58 -4.31 4.12
CA LYS A 89 -5.96 -4.72 4.37
C LYS A 89 -6.67 -3.62 5.15
N THR A 90 -7.21 -2.62 4.46
CA THR A 90 -7.90 -1.50 5.11
C THR A 90 -9.18 -1.99 5.78
N PRO A 91 -9.60 -1.43 6.92
CA PRO A 91 -10.94 -1.69 7.46
C PRO A 91 -12.01 -1.33 6.42
N THR A 92 -13.11 -2.08 6.36
CA THR A 92 -14.20 -1.80 5.40
C THR A 92 -15.31 -0.92 5.98
N GLU A 93 -15.39 -0.84 7.30
CA GLU A 93 -16.42 -0.13 8.05
C GLU A 93 -15.81 0.77 9.11
N GLY A 94 -16.58 1.76 9.55
CA GLY A 94 -16.15 2.76 10.52
C GLY A 94 -15.45 3.96 9.89
N VAL A 95 -14.68 4.67 10.72
CA VAL A 95 -14.06 5.94 10.37
C VAL A 95 -12.63 5.96 10.90
N THR A 96 -11.67 6.28 10.05
CA THR A 96 -10.32 6.67 10.45
C THR A 96 -10.32 8.15 10.79
N ARG A 97 -9.94 8.48 12.03
CA ARG A 97 -9.93 9.85 12.54
C ARG A 97 -8.53 10.25 12.98
N PHE A 98 -8.11 11.44 12.61
CA PHE A 98 -6.87 12.05 13.09
C PHE A 98 -7.01 13.56 13.26
N LYS A 99 -6.07 14.15 14.02
CA LYS A 99 -6.03 15.60 14.28
C LYS A 99 -4.89 16.22 13.49
N ASP A 100 -5.22 16.88 12.40
CA ASP A 100 -4.32 17.69 11.59
C ASP A 100 -4.06 19.06 12.25
N ILE A 101 -2.83 19.56 12.15
CA ILE A 101 -2.45 20.83 12.78
C ILE A 101 -3.12 22.05 12.12
N VAL A 102 -3.39 21.98 10.81
CA VAL A 102 -4.03 23.04 10.02
C VAL A 102 -5.53 22.82 9.95
N ARG A 103 -5.96 21.65 9.44
CA ARG A 103 -7.36 21.29 9.19
C ARG A 103 -8.13 20.86 10.44
N LYS A 104 -7.46 20.70 11.58
CA LYS A 104 -8.04 20.20 12.84
C LYS A 104 -8.53 18.77 12.69
N GLN A 105 -9.75 18.45 13.12
CA GLN A 105 -10.23 17.07 13.04
C GLN A 105 -10.51 16.68 11.58
N VAL A 106 -9.92 15.56 11.16
CA VAL A 106 -10.15 14.94 9.85
C VAL A 106 -10.71 13.55 10.09
N ASP A 107 -11.88 13.30 9.51
CA ASP A 107 -12.60 12.04 9.56
C ASP A 107 -12.71 11.50 8.13
N VAL A 108 -12.22 10.28 7.89
CA VAL A 108 -12.31 9.58 6.60
C VAL A 108 -13.10 8.30 6.81
N THR A 109 -14.19 8.12 6.06
CA THR A 109 -14.95 6.87 6.12
C THR A 109 -14.11 5.74 5.53
N ASN A 110 -14.01 4.63 6.25
CA ASN A 110 -13.12 3.52 5.86
C ASN A 110 -13.47 2.91 4.50
N SER A 111 -14.74 2.98 4.09
CA SER A 111 -15.17 2.58 2.75
C SER A 111 -14.53 3.39 1.61
N GLU A 112 -13.96 4.56 1.91
CA GLU A 112 -13.25 5.41 0.95
C GLU A 112 -11.77 5.07 0.79
N ILE A 113 -11.23 4.23 1.68
CA ILE A 113 -9.80 3.88 1.70
C ILE A 113 -9.61 2.51 1.04
N ASP A 114 -9.02 2.51 -0.14
CA ASP A 114 -8.72 1.30 -0.89
C ASP A 114 -7.64 0.43 -0.23
N ASP A 115 -7.70 -0.87 -0.49
CA ASP A 115 -6.58 -1.79 -0.26
C ASP A 115 -5.43 -1.49 -1.24
N PHE A 116 -4.62 -0.48 -0.90
CA PHE A 116 -3.48 -0.06 -1.71
C PHE A 116 -2.33 -1.07 -1.62
N VAL A 117 -1.55 -1.15 -2.70
CA VAL A 117 -0.33 -1.97 -2.75
C VAL A 117 0.69 -1.38 -1.78
N ILE A 118 1.34 -2.20 -0.97
CA ILE A 118 2.46 -1.82 -0.10
C ILE A 118 3.81 -2.40 -0.57
N LEU A 119 3.78 -3.52 -1.30
CA LEU A 119 4.95 -4.16 -1.90
C LEU A 119 4.62 -4.61 -3.32
N ARG A 120 5.44 -4.23 -4.30
CA ARG A 120 5.28 -4.63 -5.70
C ARG A 120 5.74 -6.07 -5.91
N SER A 121 5.42 -6.62 -7.08
CA SER A 121 5.79 -7.98 -7.47
C SER A 121 7.29 -8.21 -7.65
N ASP A 122 8.05 -7.13 -7.88
CA ASP A 122 9.51 -7.14 -7.90
C ASP A 122 10.14 -7.01 -6.49
N GLY A 123 9.31 -6.99 -5.44
CA GLY A 123 9.75 -6.82 -4.05
C GLY A 123 10.07 -5.39 -3.66
N SER A 124 9.87 -4.39 -4.53
CA SER A 124 10.09 -2.99 -4.18
C SER A 124 8.94 -2.42 -3.33
N PRO A 125 9.24 -1.70 -2.23
CA PRO A 125 8.21 -1.01 -1.45
C PRO A 125 7.63 0.17 -2.24
N VAL A 126 6.37 0.50 -1.96
CA VAL A 126 5.79 1.76 -2.43
C VAL A 126 6.00 2.87 -1.41
N TYR A 127 5.79 4.11 -1.84
CA TYR A 127 5.89 5.30 -1.00
C TYR A 127 5.08 5.19 0.31
N GLN A 128 3.81 4.74 0.24
CA GLN A 128 2.95 4.69 1.43
C GLN A 128 3.52 3.84 2.56
N LEU A 129 4.21 2.74 2.25
CA LEU A 129 4.86 1.91 3.27
C LEU A 129 6.19 2.52 3.69
N ALA A 130 7.02 2.89 2.72
CA ALA A 130 8.37 3.36 2.99
C ALA A 130 8.40 4.62 3.87
N VAL A 131 7.51 5.58 3.62
CA VAL A 131 7.43 6.81 4.44
C VAL A 131 7.08 6.52 5.88
N VAL A 132 6.12 5.62 6.15
CA VAL A 132 5.71 5.29 7.52
C VAL A 132 6.83 4.55 8.25
N VAL A 133 7.53 3.64 7.57
CA VAL A 133 8.65 2.91 8.17
C VAL A 133 9.85 3.82 8.42
N ASP A 134 10.17 4.72 7.50
CA ASP A 134 11.28 5.68 7.65
C ASP A 134 10.98 6.72 8.74
N ASP A 135 9.73 7.18 8.89
CA ASP A 135 9.32 8.13 9.93
C ASP A 135 9.29 7.51 11.35
N MET A 136 9.22 6.17 11.45
CA MET A 136 9.23 5.45 12.73
C MET A 136 10.64 5.18 13.28
N ALA A 137 11.67 5.25 12.42
CA ALA A 137 13.05 4.89 12.75
C ALA A 137 13.77 5.99 13.55
#